data_AF-A0A4E0RCB9-F1
#
_entry.id   AF-A0A4E0RCB9-F1
#
_cell.length_a   1.000
_cell.length_b   1.000
_cell.length_c   1.000
_cell.angle_alpha   90.00
_cell.angle_beta   90.00
_cell.angle_gamma   90.00
#
_symmetry.space_group_name_H-M   'P 1'
#
loop_
_entity.id
_entity.type
_entity.pdbx_description
1 polymer ?
#
loop_
_entity_poly.entity_id
_entity_poly.type
_entity_poly.pdbx_seq_one_letter_code
_entity_poly.pdbx_strand_id
1 'polypeptide(L)'
;MKIYTGTGDKGTSALFTGERRPKTDVVFDALGTVDELTSVIAMALAQIDLYSNKSVHFGYNLKELCDQLDSIQRRLQALSSSVATPIPSSSGPDAPEQRRARFKHVNFPEDASKELEAWIDAMTEVLPPLRQFILPSGGTPGTTLHFARSICRRAESSIRHYPGDELGRGAGKGGGTGGTIRDAGGAFGKRQASHEEEYFHRKEREQLHILRQRLEEEMQYRRDEIKKHEEAIRRHEKLINELEERK
;
A
#
# COMPACT_ATOMS: atom_id res chain seq x y z
N MET A 1 -29.52 13.48 -8.96
CA MET A 1 -29.29 13.79 -7.53
C MET A 1 -28.14 14.78 -7.43
N LYS A 2 -28.26 15.87 -6.66
CA LYS A 2 -27.13 16.82 -6.47
C LYS A 2 -26.18 16.24 -5.41
N ILE A 3 -24.88 16.32 -5.68
CA ILE A 3 -23.83 15.83 -4.76
C ILE A 3 -23.66 16.77 -3.56
N TYR A 4 -23.82 18.08 -3.74
CA TYR A 4 -23.73 19.07 -2.65
C TYR A 4 -25.11 19.39 -2.05
N THR A 5 -25.15 19.55 -0.72
CA THR A 5 -26.38 19.90 0.02
C THR A 5 -26.29 21.22 0.79
N GLY A 6 -25.09 21.81 0.96
CA GLY A 6 -24.84 23.02 1.77
C GLY A 6 -25.00 22.83 3.28
N THR A 7 -25.47 21.67 3.74
CA THR A 7 -25.71 21.40 5.17
C THR A 7 -24.43 21.36 5.99
N GLY A 8 -23.28 21.18 5.37
CA GLY A 8 -21.96 21.10 6.01
C GLY A 8 -21.19 22.41 6.11
N ASP A 9 -21.75 23.53 5.64
CA ASP A 9 -21.03 24.82 5.51
C ASP A 9 -20.75 25.47 6.86
N LYS A 10 -21.54 25.12 7.88
CA LYS A 10 -21.35 25.57 9.28
C LYS A 10 -20.29 24.75 10.04
N GLY A 11 -19.46 23.95 9.35
CA GLY A 11 -18.39 23.17 9.96
C GLY A 11 -18.84 21.91 10.71
N THR A 12 -20.07 21.45 10.51
CA THR A 12 -20.59 20.21 11.11
C THR A 12 -21.01 19.20 10.03
N SER A 13 -21.02 17.91 10.37
CA SER A 13 -21.51 16.85 9.49
C SER A 13 -22.32 15.83 10.31
N ALA A 14 -23.14 15.04 9.63
CA ALA A 14 -23.94 13.99 10.26
C ALA A 14 -23.22 12.63 10.16
N LEU A 15 -23.28 11.86 11.23
CA LEU A 15 -22.88 10.45 11.27
C LEU A 15 -23.97 9.57 10.65
N PHE A 16 -23.68 8.29 10.45
CA PHE A 16 -24.66 7.33 9.92
C PHE A 16 -25.90 7.21 10.83
N THR A 17 -25.72 7.47 12.13
CA THR A 17 -26.79 7.52 13.14
C THR A 17 -27.71 8.73 13.04
N GLY A 18 -27.38 9.72 12.20
CA GLY A 18 -28.05 11.02 12.13
C GLY A 18 -27.55 12.04 13.16
N GLU A 19 -26.70 11.64 14.11
CA GLU A 19 -26.06 12.55 15.06
C GLU A 19 -25.13 13.53 14.33
N ARG A 20 -25.24 14.84 14.64
CA ARG A 20 -24.37 15.86 14.04
C ARG A 20 -23.21 16.19 14.97
N ARG A 21 -21.99 16.13 14.42
CA ARG A 21 -20.76 16.50 15.13
C ARG A 21 -19.95 17.53 14.33
N PRO A 22 -19.06 18.30 14.97
CA PRO A 22 -18.09 19.15 14.28
C PRO A 22 -17.24 18.33 13.32
N LYS A 23 -16.88 18.87 12.14
CA LYS A 23 -16.01 18.17 11.17
C LYS A 23 -14.60 17.90 11.70
N THR A 24 -14.20 18.60 12.75
CA THR A 24 -12.92 18.41 13.46
C THR A 24 -12.98 17.29 14.51
N ASP A 25 -14.12 16.62 14.66
CA ASP A 25 -14.26 15.47 15.57
C ASP A 25 -13.41 14.29 15.08
N VAL A 26 -12.81 13.56 16.02
CA VAL A 26 -11.92 12.41 15.77
C VAL A 26 -12.58 11.31 14.92
N VAL A 27 -13.92 11.19 14.95
CA VAL A 27 -14.65 10.27 14.08
C VAL A 27 -14.44 10.63 12.61
N PHE A 28 -14.52 11.91 12.26
CA PHE A 28 -14.34 12.35 10.87
C PHE A 28 -12.88 12.34 10.45
N ASP A 29 -11.94 12.56 11.37
CA ASP A 29 -10.50 12.36 11.10
C ASP A 29 -10.21 10.89 10.76
N ALA A 30 -10.77 9.96 11.54
CA ALA A 30 -10.65 8.53 11.25
C ALA A 30 -11.30 8.14 9.92
N LEU A 31 -12.53 8.61 9.64
CA LEU A 31 -13.21 8.37 8.38
C LEU A 31 -12.43 8.92 7.19
N GLY A 32 -11.94 10.17 7.28
CA GLY A 32 -11.17 10.81 6.23
C GLY A 32 -9.86 10.09 5.96
N THR A 33 -9.18 9.61 7.00
CA THR A 33 -7.91 8.89 6.84
C THR A 33 -8.10 7.50 6.19
N VAL A 34 -9.20 6.80 6.52
CA VAL A 34 -9.55 5.53 5.86
C VAL A 34 -9.97 5.74 4.40
N ASP A 35 -10.69 6.83 4.10
CA ASP A 35 -11.05 7.21 2.73
C ASP A 35 -9.81 7.56 1.89
N GLU A 36 -8.85 8.26 2.48
CA GLU A 36 -7.55 8.55 1.85
C GLU A 36 -6.77 7.27 1.55
N LEU A 37 -6.73 6.31 2.49
CA LEU A 37 -6.10 5.01 2.27
C LEU A 37 -6.75 4.27 1.10
N THR A 38 -8.08 4.22 1.08
CA THR A 38 -8.86 3.53 0.04
C THR A 38 -8.61 4.14 -1.34
N SER A 39 -8.50 5.47 -1.41
CA SER A 39 -8.17 6.22 -2.62
C SER A 39 -6.76 5.92 -3.14
N VAL A 40 -5.77 5.81 -2.26
CA VAL A 40 -4.39 5.48 -2.65
C VAL A 40 -4.25 4.03 -3.09
N ILE A 41 -4.99 3.10 -2.49
CA ILE A 41 -5.08 1.71 -2.98
C ILE A 41 -5.69 1.67 -4.38
N ALA A 42 -6.76 2.44 -4.64
CA ALA A 42 -7.35 2.54 -5.97
C ALA A 42 -6.34 3.08 -7.01
N MET A 43 -5.52 4.05 -6.62
CA MET A 43 -4.45 4.58 -7.46
C MET A 43 -3.39 3.51 -7.78
N ALA A 44 -3.01 2.67 -6.81
CA ALA A 44 -2.10 1.55 -7.04
C ALA A 44 -2.69 0.56 -8.05
N LEU A 45 -3.96 0.17 -7.88
CA LEU A 45 -4.69 -0.72 -8.80
C LEU A 45 -4.72 -0.18 -10.23
N ALA A 46 -5.07 1.09 -10.41
CA ALA A 46 -5.07 1.73 -11.73
C ALA A 46 -3.68 1.73 -12.38
N GLN A 47 -2.63 1.92 -11.59
CA GLN A 47 -1.26 1.82 -12.10
C GLN A 47 -0.92 0.37 -12.49
N ILE A 48 -1.27 -0.63 -11.67
CA ILE A 48 -1.02 -2.05 -11.99
C ILE A 48 -1.69 -2.43 -13.32
N ASP A 49 -2.93 -2.00 -13.56
CA ASP A 49 -3.66 -2.26 -14.80
C ASP A 49 -2.94 -1.66 -16.05
N LEU A 50 -2.44 -0.43 -15.91
CA LEU A 50 -1.64 0.22 -16.97
C LEU A 50 -0.33 -0.51 -17.27
N TYR A 51 0.31 -1.10 -16.25
CA TYR A 51 1.53 -1.90 -16.42
C TYR A 51 1.24 -3.29 -17.00
N SER A 52 0.08 -3.86 -16.68
CA SER A 52 -0.35 -5.20 -17.15
C SER A 52 -0.51 -5.27 -18.67
N ASN A 53 -0.88 -4.14 -19.28
CA ASN A 53 -1.00 -4.02 -20.74
C ASN A 53 0.35 -3.82 -21.47
N LYS A 54 1.47 -3.65 -20.75
CA LYS A 54 2.75 -3.20 -21.33
C LYS A 54 3.94 -4.16 -21.19
N SER A 55 3.87 -5.26 -20.44
CA SER A 55 5.01 -6.20 -20.30
C SER A 55 4.67 -7.60 -19.81
N VAL A 56 5.51 -8.56 -20.19
CA VAL A 56 5.55 -9.95 -19.70
C VAL A 56 5.90 -9.95 -18.22
N HIS A 57 5.00 -10.42 -17.35
CA HIS A 57 5.23 -10.43 -15.91
C HIS A 57 6.15 -11.58 -15.50
N PHE A 58 7.23 -11.22 -14.80
CA PHE A 58 8.13 -12.15 -14.12
C PHE A 58 7.39 -12.85 -12.98
N GLY A 59 6.82 -14.04 -13.24
CA GLY A 59 6.48 -15.06 -12.23
C GLY A 59 5.39 -14.74 -11.20
N TYR A 60 4.89 -13.51 -11.12
CA TYR A 60 3.85 -13.10 -10.18
C TYR A 60 2.49 -12.91 -10.87
N ASN A 61 1.45 -13.47 -10.26
CA ASN A 61 0.09 -13.31 -10.74
C ASN A 61 -0.45 -11.93 -10.31
N LEU A 62 -0.31 -10.92 -11.17
CA LEU A 62 -0.84 -9.58 -10.91
C LEU A 62 -2.36 -9.54 -10.76
N LYS A 63 -3.08 -10.48 -11.40
CA LYS A 63 -4.52 -10.58 -11.21
C LYS A 63 -4.87 -10.93 -9.77
N GLU A 64 -4.15 -11.88 -9.18
CA GLU A 64 -4.31 -12.25 -7.78
C GLU A 64 -4.07 -11.05 -6.85
N LEU A 65 -3.00 -10.29 -7.09
CA LEU A 65 -2.74 -9.07 -6.33
C LEU A 65 -3.87 -8.03 -6.45
N CYS A 66 -4.42 -7.85 -7.66
CA CYS A 66 -5.56 -6.96 -7.86
C CYS A 66 -6.80 -7.43 -7.10
N ASP A 67 -7.10 -8.74 -7.13
CA ASP A 67 -8.23 -9.33 -6.41
C ASP A 67 -8.07 -9.16 -4.88
N GLN A 68 -6.84 -9.30 -4.36
CA GLN A 68 -6.53 -9.05 -2.95
C GLN A 68 -6.68 -7.58 -2.56
N LEU A 69 -6.20 -6.64 -3.38
CA LEU A 69 -6.35 -5.20 -3.13
C LEU A 69 -7.81 -4.76 -3.18
N ASP A 70 -8.62 -5.30 -4.10
CA ASP A 70 -10.07 -5.05 -4.17
C ASP A 70 -10.79 -5.61 -2.92
N SER A 71 -10.41 -6.80 -2.45
CA SER A 71 -10.89 -7.35 -1.18
C SER A 71 -10.58 -6.42 0.00
N ILE A 72 -9.37 -5.86 0.05
CA ILE A 72 -8.97 -4.88 1.07
C ILE A 72 -9.83 -3.61 0.99
N GLN A 73 -10.09 -3.07 -0.21
CA GLN A 73 -10.94 -1.88 -0.37
C GLN A 73 -12.37 -2.12 0.16
N ARG A 74 -12.95 -3.28 -0.13
CA ARG A 74 -14.28 -3.65 0.38
C ARG A 74 -14.30 -3.74 1.91
N ARG A 75 -13.24 -4.29 2.51
CA ARG A 75 -13.08 -4.36 3.98
C ARG A 75 -12.91 -2.97 4.59
N LEU A 76 -12.15 -2.08 3.96
CA LEU A 76 -12.00 -0.69 4.40
C LEU A 76 -13.33 0.08 4.31
N GLN A 77 -14.15 -0.17 3.29
CA GLN A 77 -15.49 0.43 3.20
C GLN A 77 -16.41 -0.04 4.34
N ALA A 78 -16.34 -1.32 4.71
CA ALA A 78 -17.05 -1.85 5.87
C ALA A 78 -16.55 -1.22 7.18
N LEU A 79 -15.23 -1.05 7.32
CA LEU A 79 -14.61 -0.35 8.45
C LEU A 79 -15.11 1.11 8.54
N SER A 80 -15.13 1.86 7.44
CA SER A 80 -15.66 3.22 7.42
C SER A 80 -17.12 3.28 7.88
N SER A 81 -17.94 2.33 7.46
CA SER A 81 -19.33 2.22 7.90
C SER A 81 -19.45 1.95 9.41
N SER A 82 -18.52 1.17 9.96
CA SER A 82 -18.41 0.94 11.41
C SER A 82 -18.03 2.20 12.17
N VAL A 83 -16.98 2.90 11.73
CA VAL A 83 -16.48 4.12 12.39
C VAL A 83 -17.54 5.23 12.37
N ALA A 84 -18.30 5.32 11.26
CA ALA A 84 -19.41 6.26 11.10
C ALA A 84 -20.64 5.93 11.97
N THR A 85 -20.66 4.77 12.64
CA THR A 85 -21.73 4.31 13.52
C THR A 85 -21.22 4.11 14.94
N PRO A 86 -20.91 5.19 15.70
CA PRO A 86 -20.44 5.07 17.06
C PRO A 86 -21.42 4.29 17.93
N ILE A 87 -20.86 3.49 18.83
CA ILE A 87 -21.62 2.89 19.92
C ILE A 87 -22.01 4.03 20.86
N PRO A 88 -23.31 4.29 21.12
CA PRO A 88 -23.66 5.21 22.17
C PRO A 88 -23.17 4.63 23.50
N SER A 89 -22.57 5.47 24.34
CA SER A 89 -22.30 5.19 25.75
C SER A 89 -23.62 5.13 26.53
N SER A 90 -24.57 4.30 26.10
CA SER A 90 -25.83 4.12 26.81
C SER A 90 -25.57 3.21 28.01
N SER A 91 -25.47 3.81 29.18
CA SER A 91 -25.51 3.17 30.49
C SER A 91 -26.97 2.82 30.88
N GLY A 92 -27.73 2.26 29.94
CA GLY A 92 -29.12 1.83 30.12
C GLY A 92 -29.29 0.31 30.05
N PRO A 93 -30.35 -0.27 30.64
CA PRO A 93 -30.57 -1.72 30.69
C PRO A 93 -30.68 -2.38 29.30
N ASP A 94 -31.15 -1.65 28.27
CA ASP A 94 -31.30 -2.15 26.90
C ASP A 94 -30.05 -1.97 26.01
N ALA A 95 -28.99 -1.37 26.56
CA ALA A 95 -27.78 -1.07 25.82
C ALA A 95 -27.03 -2.30 25.25
N PRO A 96 -26.97 -3.47 25.93
CA PRO A 96 -26.31 -4.65 25.38
C PRO A 96 -26.99 -5.20 24.11
N GLU A 97 -28.32 -5.14 24.05
CA GLU A 97 -29.12 -5.65 22.94
C GLU A 97 -29.08 -4.68 21.74
N GLN A 98 -29.15 -3.37 22.00
CA GLN A 98 -28.97 -2.33 20.99
C GLN A 98 -27.55 -2.30 20.40
N ARG A 99 -26.53 -2.64 21.21
CA ARG A 99 -25.16 -2.90 20.74
C ARG A 99 -25.14 -4.07 19.75
N ARG A 100 -25.64 -5.25 20.15
CA ARG A 100 -25.65 -6.46 19.28
C ARG A 100 -26.44 -6.28 17.98
N ALA A 101 -27.57 -5.56 18.02
CA ALA A 101 -28.40 -5.32 16.84
C ALA A 101 -27.73 -4.39 15.81
N ARG A 102 -26.95 -3.39 16.26
CA ARG A 102 -26.20 -2.49 15.36
C ARG A 102 -24.93 -3.12 14.79
N PHE A 103 -24.29 -4.03 15.54
CA PHE A 103 -23.11 -4.79 15.08
C PHE A 103 -23.43 -5.87 14.03
N LYS A 104 -24.69 -6.31 13.89
CA LYS A 104 -25.07 -7.29 12.84
C LYS A 104 -24.77 -6.81 11.42
N HIS A 105 -24.64 -5.50 11.20
CA HIS A 105 -24.37 -4.93 9.88
C HIS A 105 -22.89 -4.68 9.58
N VAL A 106 -22.03 -4.66 10.60
CA VAL A 106 -20.58 -4.53 10.44
C VAL A 106 -19.96 -5.91 10.65
N ASN A 107 -20.00 -6.73 9.60
CA ASN A 107 -19.41 -8.06 9.66
C ASN A 107 -17.93 -7.98 9.29
N PHE A 108 -17.08 -7.66 10.27
CA PHE A 108 -15.63 -7.86 10.11
C PHE A 108 -15.30 -9.29 10.55
N PRO A 109 -14.84 -10.18 9.65
CA PRO A 109 -14.53 -11.56 10.03
C PRO A 109 -13.43 -11.58 11.09
N GLU A 110 -13.60 -12.36 12.16
CA GLU A 110 -12.56 -12.54 13.19
C GLU A 110 -11.26 -13.11 12.59
N ASP A 111 -11.37 -13.87 11.49
CA ASP A 111 -10.24 -14.47 10.79
C ASP A 111 -9.65 -13.58 9.67
N ALA A 112 -10.09 -12.33 9.54
CA ALA A 112 -9.58 -11.42 8.51
C ALA A 112 -8.06 -11.19 8.62
N SER A 113 -7.49 -11.19 9.83
CA SER A 113 -6.04 -11.07 10.01
C SER A 113 -5.30 -12.30 9.51
N LYS A 114 -5.86 -13.51 9.71
CA LYS A 114 -5.25 -14.77 9.26
C LYS A 114 -5.16 -14.86 7.75
N GLU A 115 -6.17 -14.33 7.05
CA GLU A 115 -6.13 -14.22 5.58
C GLU A 115 -4.99 -13.29 5.12
N LEU A 116 -4.84 -12.12 5.74
CA LEU A 116 -3.76 -11.18 5.42
C LEU A 116 -2.38 -11.76 5.76
N GLU A 117 -2.24 -12.45 6.89
CA GLU A 117 -1.03 -13.16 7.30
C GLU A 117 -0.65 -14.22 6.26
N ALA A 118 -1.60 -15.03 5.80
CA ALA A 118 -1.37 -16.02 4.76
C ALA A 118 -0.90 -15.39 3.43
N TRP A 119 -1.45 -14.22 3.04
CA TRP A 119 -0.98 -13.49 1.87
C TRP A 119 0.43 -12.94 2.05
N ILE A 120 0.76 -12.40 3.23
CA ILE A 120 2.10 -11.91 3.56
C ILE A 120 3.12 -13.05 3.48
N ASP A 121 2.80 -14.21 4.04
CA ASP A 121 3.68 -15.39 4.03
C ASP A 121 3.95 -15.86 2.60
N ALA A 122 2.90 -16.02 1.80
CA ALA A 122 3.01 -16.40 0.39
C ALA A 122 3.82 -15.39 -0.43
N MET A 123 3.66 -14.09 -0.16
CA MET A 123 4.43 -13.05 -0.85
C MET A 123 5.90 -13.03 -0.41
N THR A 124 6.16 -13.31 0.86
CA THR A 124 7.51 -13.28 1.44
C THR A 124 8.33 -14.49 0.99
N GLU A 125 7.72 -15.65 0.82
CA GLU A 125 8.40 -16.90 0.43
C GLU A 125 9.17 -16.79 -0.89
N VAL A 126 8.63 -16.01 -1.84
CA VAL A 126 9.22 -15.82 -3.17
C VAL A 126 10.18 -14.62 -3.25
N LEU A 127 10.37 -13.88 -2.15
CA LEU A 127 11.29 -12.75 -2.08
C LEU A 127 12.65 -13.16 -1.49
N PRO A 128 13.76 -12.56 -1.94
CA PRO A 128 15.05 -12.78 -1.32
C PRO A 128 15.05 -12.30 0.14
N PRO A 129 15.82 -12.94 1.04
CA PRO A 129 15.84 -12.59 2.45
C PRO A 129 16.29 -11.14 2.64
N LEU A 130 15.47 -10.37 3.36
CA LEU A 130 15.72 -8.96 3.59
C LEU A 130 16.79 -8.77 4.69
N ARG A 131 17.93 -8.16 4.32
CA ARG A 131 19.05 -7.92 5.25
C ARG A 131 19.16 -6.48 5.74
N GLN A 132 18.44 -5.55 5.12
CA GLN A 132 18.53 -4.10 5.36
C GLN A 132 17.17 -3.45 5.07
N PHE A 133 16.92 -2.24 5.58
CA PHE A 133 15.72 -1.49 5.20
C PHE A 133 15.75 -1.12 3.71
N ILE A 134 14.58 -1.21 3.06
CA ILE A 134 14.42 -0.78 1.67
C ILE A 134 13.95 0.67 1.60
N LEU A 135 14.47 1.38 0.60
CA LEU A 135 13.89 2.65 0.18
C LEU A 135 12.60 2.37 -0.60
N PRO A 136 11.53 3.18 -0.38
CA PRO A 136 10.32 3.11 -1.19
C PRO A 136 10.65 3.19 -2.69
N SER A 137 10.49 2.07 -3.39
CA SER A 137 10.88 1.90 -4.79
C SER A 137 10.04 0.79 -5.44
N GLY A 138 10.39 0.34 -6.64
CA GLY A 138 9.64 -0.72 -7.34
C GLY A 138 8.63 -0.21 -8.37
N GLY A 139 9.01 0.86 -9.11
CA GLY A 139 8.13 1.48 -10.12
C GLY A 139 6.97 2.24 -9.51
N THR A 140 6.09 2.78 -10.35
CA THR A 140 4.95 3.58 -9.89
C THR A 140 4.02 2.78 -8.97
N PRO A 141 3.61 1.53 -9.30
CA PRO A 141 2.75 0.74 -8.42
C PRO A 141 3.40 0.43 -7.06
N GLY A 142 4.67 -0.01 -7.05
CA GLY A 142 5.39 -0.34 -5.82
C GLY A 142 5.56 0.87 -4.90
N THR A 143 5.89 2.03 -5.47
CA THR A 143 6.02 3.28 -4.71
C THR A 143 4.67 3.73 -4.14
N THR A 144 3.59 3.59 -4.90
CA THR A 144 2.23 3.88 -4.43
C THR A 144 1.81 2.94 -3.29
N LEU A 145 2.16 1.66 -3.35
CA LEU A 145 1.90 0.72 -2.25
C LEU A 145 2.71 1.05 -0.99
N HIS A 146 3.95 1.53 -1.13
CA HIS A 146 4.71 2.06 0.01
C HIS A 146 4.05 3.30 0.62
N PHE A 147 3.40 4.14 -0.20
CA PHE A 147 2.62 5.28 0.26
C PHE A 147 1.32 4.83 0.94
N ALA A 148 0.58 3.87 0.37
CA ALA A 148 -0.58 3.27 1.00
C ALA A 148 -0.25 2.71 2.39
N ARG A 149 0.91 2.05 2.53
CA ARG A 149 1.41 1.53 3.82
C ARG A 149 1.59 2.64 4.86
N SER A 150 2.11 3.82 4.50
CA SER A 150 2.28 4.91 5.48
C SER A 150 0.95 5.53 5.88
N ILE A 151 0.00 5.66 4.96
CA ILE A 151 -1.37 6.11 5.25
C ILE A 151 -2.11 5.10 6.10
N CYS A 152 -1.95 3.79 5.85
CA CYS A 152 -2.55 2.74 6.67
C CYS A 152 -2.11 2.84 8.14
N ARG A 153 -0.83 3.11 8.40
CA ARG A 153 -0.32 3.39 9.76
C ARG A 153 -0.92 4.66 10.37
N ARG A 154 -1.18 5.68 9.56
CA ARG A 154 -1.87 6.90 10.00
C ARG A 154 -3.33 6.60 10.36
N ALA A 155 -4.04 5.83 9.54
CA ALA A 155 -5.42 5.38 9.80
C ALA A 155 -5.51 4.55 11.08
N GLU A 156 -4.55 3.65 11.30
CA GLU A 156 -4.44 2.88 12.54
C GLU A 156 -4.30 3.81 13.76
N SER A 157 -3.49 4.87 13.64
CA SER A 157 -3.36 5.89 14.69
C SER A 157 -4.66 6.66 14.91
N SER A 158 -5.33 7.14 13.86
CA SER A 158 -6.57 7.93 14.03
C SER A 158 -7.69 7.08 14.66
N ILE A 159 -7.80 5.80 14.29
CA ILE A 159 -8.80 4.88 14.84
C ILE A 159 -8.51 4.57 16.32
N ARG A 160 -7.25 4.40 16.73
CA ARG A 160 -6.90 4.21 18.15
C ARG A 160 -7.33 5.35 19.06
N HIS A 161 -7.39 6.57 18.54
CA HIS A 161 -7.80 7.75 19.31
C HIS A 161 -9.32 7.95 19.35
N TYR A 162 -10.10 7.02 18.76
CA TYR A 162 -11.55 7.05 18.78
C TYR A 162 -12.09 6.71 20.18
N PRO A 163 -12.85 7.62 20.84
CA PRO A 163 -13.42 7.39 22.15
C PRO A 163 -14.66 6.50 22.03
N GLY A 164 -14.42 5.20 21.92
CA GLY A 164 -15.44 4.15 21.92
C GLY A 164 -15.00 2.87 22.62
N ASP A 165 -13.71 2.73 22.94
CA ASP A 165 -13.16 1.57 23.62
C ASP A 165 -12.04 1.98 24.59
N GLU A 166 -12.22 1.65 25.87
CA GLU A 166 -11.08 1.34 26.73
C GLU A 166 -10.45 0.02 26.24
N LEU A 167 -9.70 0.03 25.14
CA LEU A 167 -8.88 -1.10 24.71
C LEU A 167 -7.49 -0.62 24.31
N GLY A 168 -6.57 -0.68 25.28
CA GLY A 168 -5.18 -0.27 25.11
C GLY A 168 -4.35 -0.25 26.39
N ARG A 169 -4.62 -1.12 27.38
CA ARG A 169 -3.61 -1.46 28.41
C ARG A 169 -2.60 -2.43 27.80
N GLY A 170 -1.68 -1.89 27.02
CA GLY A 170 -0.50 -2.58 26.50
C GLY A 170 0.75 -1.78 26.81
N ALA A 171 1.47 -2.21 27.83
CA ALA A 171 2.88 -1.93 28.15
C ALA A 171 3.35 -0.45 28.26
N GLY A 172 3.66 -0.05 29.49
CA GLY A 172 4.74 0.90 29.77
C GLY A 172 4.33 2.34 30.04
N LYS A 173 3.81 2.61 31.24
CA LYS A 173 4.04 3.92 31.88
C LYS A 173 5.54 4.04 32.16
N GLY A 174 6.25 4.83 31.37
CA GLY A 174 7.64 5.21 31.61
C GLY A 174 7.79 6.72 31.52
N GLY A 175 7.54 7.41 32.63
CA GLY A 175 7.95 8.80 32.80
C GLY A 175 9.47 8.90 33.01
N GLY A 176 10.07 10.02 32.61
CA GLY A 176 11.44 10.34 32.98
C GLY A 176 12.15 11.30 32.04
N THR A 177 12.10 12.59 32.37
CA THR A 177 13.25 13.53 32.38
C THR A 177 14.30 13.37 31.27
N GLY A 178 14.01 13.98 30.11
CA GLY A 178 15.00 14.23 29.07
C GLY A 178 15.93 15.39 29.45
N GLY A 179 17.11 15.08 29.97
CA GLY A 179 18.15 16.06 30.24
C GLY A 179 19.45 15.37 30.61
N THR A 180 20.25 15.01 29.59
CA THR A 180 21.70 14.61 29.60
C THR A 180 22.07 13.86 28.32
N ILE A 181 21.13 13.20 27.65
CA ILE A 181 21.38 12.42 26.42
C ILE A 181 21.59 13.30 25.16
N ARG A 182 21.05 14.53 25.14
CA ARG A 182 21.15 15.43 23.97
C ARG A 182 22.57 15.94 23.68
N ASP A 183 23.41 16.08 24.70
CA ASP A 183 24.74 16.69 24.53
C ASP A 183 25.82 15.69 24.09
N ALA A 184 25.66 14.38 24.38
CA ALA A 184 26.60 13.35 23.94
C ALA A 184 26.42 12.95 22.47
N GLY A 185 25.22 13.14 21.89
CA GLY A 185 24.89 12.75 20.52
C GLY A 185 25.46 13.65 19.42
N GLY A 186 25.89 14.88 19.75
CA GLY A 186 26.31 15.88 18.75
C GLY A 186 27.66 15.62 18.10
N ALA A 187 28.60 14.98 18.81
CA ALA A 187 29.96 14.71 18.32
C ALA A 187 30.11 13.32 17.67
N PHE A 188 29.37 12.32 18.16
CA PHE A 188 29.34 10.97 17.57
C PHE A 188 28.50 10.91 16.28
N GLY A 189 27.37 11.62 16.22
CA GLY A 189 26.48 11.61 15.05
C GLY A 189 27.11 12.17 13.76
N LYS A 190 28.04 13.13 13.87
CA LYS A 190 28.72 13.72 12.70
C LYS A 190 29.75 12.78 12.06
N ARG A 191 30.40 11.91 12.84
CA ARG A 191 31.33 10.89 12.31
C ARG A 191 30.58 9.70 11.70
N GLN A 192 29.45 9.30 12.29
CA GLN A 192 28.62 8.22 11.72
C GLN A 192 27.97 8.63 10.39
N ALA A 193 27.49 9.88 10.27
CA ALA A 193 26.89 10.37 9.03
C ALA A 193 27.86 10.33 7.82
N SER A 194 29.12 10.70 8.01
CA SER A 194 30.12 10.68 6.92
C SER A 194 30.49 9.27 6.46
N HIS A 195 30.60 8.31 7.40
CA HIS A 195 30.86 6.92 7.06
C HIS A 195 29.64 6.23 6.42
N GLU A 196 28.43 6.62 6.84
CA GLU A 196 27.19 6.18 6.23
C GLU A 196 27.05 6.71 4.81
N GLU A 197 27.31 7.99 4.55
CA GLU A 197 27.27 8.58 3.20
C GLU A 197 28.25 7.88 2.23
N GLU A 198 29.49 7.62 2.64
CA GLU A 198 30.46 6.89 1.81
C GLU A 198 30.02 5.45 1.52
N TYR A 199 29.39 4.80 2.50
CA TYR A 199 28.84 3.46 2.33
C TYR A 199 27.65 3.48 1.34
N PHE A 200 26.74 4.44 1.46
CA PHE A 200 25.60 4.59 0.55
C PHE A 200 26.03 4.89 -0.87
N HIS A 201 26.98 5.80 -1.09
CA HIS A 201 27.51 6.08 -2.43
C HIS A 201 28.19 4.87 -3.06
N ARG A 202 28.87 4.04 -2.26
CA ARG A 202 29.49 2.81 -2.76
C ARG A 202 28.45 1.78 -3.18
N LYS A 203 27.39 1.61 -2.38
CA LYS A 203 26.26 0.72 -2.69
C LYS A 203 25.46 1.19 -3.90
N GLU A 204 25.26 2.49 -4.05
CA GLU A 204 24.58 3.06 -5.20
C GLU A 204 25.37 2.83 -6.50
N ARG A 205 26.70 3.01 -6.47
CA ARG A 205 27.57 2.67 -7.59
C ARG A 205 27.53 1.18 -7.94
N GLU A 206 27.50 0.31 -6.94
CA GLU A 206 27.38 -1.14 -7.14
C GLU A 206 26.03 -1.53 -7.77
N GLN A 207 24.93 -0.93 -7.30
CA GLN A 207 23.60 -1.15 -7.87
C GLN A 207 23.50 -0.65 -9.31
N LEU A 208 24.03 0.54 -9.59
CA LEU A 208 24.10 1.09 -10.96
C LEU A 208 24.94 0.20 -11.88
N HIS A 209 26.02 -0.38 -11.36
CA HIS A 209 26.84 -1.31 -12.13
C HIS A 209 26.08 -2.60 -12.49
N ILE A 210 25.40 -3.20 -11.51
CA ILE A 210 24.58 -4.41 -11.73
C ILE A 210 23.44 -4.12 -12.73
N LEU A 211 22.76 -2.98 -12.58
CA LEU A 211 21.70 -2.58 -13.49
C LEU A 211 22.21 -2.40 -14.91
N ARG A 212 23.37 -1.75 -15.07
CA ARG A 212 24.00 -1.57 -16.38
C ARG A 212 24.36 -2.91 -17.02
N GLN A 213 24.96 -3.83 -16.27
CA GLN A 213 25.31 -5.16 -16.79
C GLN A 213 24.06 -5.91 -17.27
N ARG A 214 22.97 -5.87 -16.48
CA ARG A 214 21.70 -6.51 -16.86
C ARG A 214 21.10 -5.91 -18.13
N LEU A 215 21.17 -4.59 -18.28
CA LEU A 215 20.70 -3.90 -19.48
C LEU A 215 21.56 -4.25 -20.71
N GLU A 216 22.87 -4.41 -20.53
CA GLU A 216 23.78 -4.85 -21.59
C GLU A 216 23.47 -6.30 -22.02
N GLU A 217 23.20 -7.20 -21.08
CA GLU A 217 22.76 -8.58 -21.36
C GLU A 217 21.41 -8.62 -22.09
N GLU A 218 20.42 -7.82 -21.66
CA GLU A 218 19.11 -7.76 -22.32
C GLU A 218 19.22 -7.17 -23.74
N MET A 219 20.04 -6.14 -23.92
CA MET A 219 20.34 -5.56 -25.23
C MET A 219 20.96 -6.60 -26.17
N GLN A 220 21.88 -7.42 -25.67
CA GLN A 220 22.52 -8.47 -26.47
C GLN A 220 21.52 -9.56 -26.86
N TYR A 221 20.69 -10.00 -25.91
CA TYR A 221 19.63 -10.97 -26.19
C TYR A 221 18.67 -10.49 -27.29
N ARG A 222 18.22 -9.22 -27.21
CA ARG A 222 17.32 -8.64 -28.24
C ARG A 222 18.01 -8.52 -29.60
N ARG A 223 19.30 -8.19 -29.65
CA ARG A 223 20.07 -8.19 -30.91
C ARG A 223 20.14 -9.57 -31.55
N ASP A 224 20.35 -10.62 -30.75
CA ASP A 224 20.41 -11.98 -31.25
C ASP A 224 19.06 -12.45 -31.80
N GLU A 225 17.95 -12.08 -31.14
CA GLU A 225 16.60 -12.33 -31.66
C GLU A 225 16.33 -11.62 -32.99
N ILE A 226 16.69 -10.33 -33.10
CA ILE A 226 16.57 -9.59 -34.36
C ILE A 226 17.32 -10.31 -35.48
N LYS A 227 18.55 -10.76 -35.21
CA LYS A 227 19.36 -11.47 -36.20
C LYS A 227 18.68 -12.76 -36.67
N LYS A 228 18.10 -13.56 -35.77
CA LYS A 228 17.35 -14.77 -36.13
C LYS A 228 16.14 -14.44 -37.00
N HIS A 229 15.42 -13.37 -36.68
CA HIS A 229 14.27 -12.92 -37.47
C HIS A 229 14.68 -12.45 -38.87
N GLU A 230 15.77 -11.68 -38.99
CA GLU A 230 16.32 -11.26 -40.29
C GLU A 230 16.77 -12.43 -41.15
N GLU A 231 17.37 -13.47 -40.54
CA GLU A 231 17.72 -14.70 -41.25
C GLU A 231 16.47 -15.47 -41.71
N ALA A 232 15.42 -15.52 -40.90
CA ALA A 232 14.15 -16.13 -41.28
C ALA A 232 13.48 -15.38 -42.45
N ILE A 233 13.46 -14.05 -42.41
CA ILE A 233 12.94 -13.21 -43.49
C ILE A 233 13.72 -13.48 -44.79
N ARG A 234 15.06 -13.48 -44.74
CA ARG A 234 15.90 -13.79 -45.91
C ARG A 234 15.62 -15.17 -46.51
N ARG A 235 15.36 -16.18 -45.67
CA ARG A 235 14.96 -17.52 -46.16
C ARG A 235 13.63 -17.47 -46.90
N HIS A 236 12.65 -16.74 -46.39
CA HIS A 236 11.35 -16.58 -47.04
C HIS A 236 11.45 -15.79 -48.35
N GLU A 237 12.22 -14.71 -48.37
CA GLU A 237 12.48 -13.93 -49.60
C GLU A 237 13.11 -14.81 -50.69
N LYS A 238 14.09 -15.64 -50.33
CA LYS A 238 14.71 -16.57 -51.29
C LYS A 238 13.69 -17.57 -51.85
N LEU A 239 12.86 -18.15 -51.00
CA LEU A 239 11.80 -19.08 -51.42
C LEU A 239 10.77 -18.41 -52.34
N ILE A 240 10.41 -17.15 -52.07
CA ILE A 240 9.52 -16.38 -52.93
C ILE A 240 10.15 -16.19 -54.32
N ASN A 241 11.40 -15.77 -54.39
CA ASN A 241 12.10 -15.58 -55.65
C ASN A 241 12.23 -16.91 -56.44
N GLU A 242 12.56 -18.01 -55.77
CA GLU A 242 12.62 -19.35 -56.39
C GLU A 242 11.26 -19.81 -56.95
N LEU A 243 10.14 -19.38 -56.36
CA LEU A 243 8.79 -19.66 -56.87
C LEU A 243 8.40 -18.74 -58.03
N GLU A 244 8.89 -17.50 -58.06
CA GLU A 244 8.67 -16.56 -59.16
C GLU A 244 9.45 -16.96 -60.42
N GLU A 245 10.68 -17.47 -60.29
CA GLU A 245 11.49 -17.96 -61.42
C GLU A 245 10.95 -19.25 -62.07
N ARG A 246 10.03 -19.96 -61.40
CA ARG A 246 9.40 -21.19 -61.90
C ARG A 246 8.08 -20.97 -62.65
N LYS A 247 7.64 -19.71 -62.77
CA LYS A 247 6.49 -19.31 -63.60
C LYS A 247 6.93 -18.90 -65.00
#